data_AF-A0A2W6CF47-F1
#
_entry.id   AF-A0A2W6CF47-F1
#
_cell.length_a   1.000
_cell.length_b   1.000
_cell.length_c   1.000
_cell.angle_alpha   90.00
_cell.angle_beta   90.00
_cell.angle_gamma   90.00
#
_symmetry.space_group_name_H-M   'P 1'
#
loop_
_entity.id
_entity.type
_entity.pdbx_description
1 polymer ?
#
loop_
_entity_poly.entity_id
_entity_poly.type
_entity_poly.pdbx_seq_one_letter_code
_entity_poly.pdbx_strand_id
1 'polypeptide(L)' 'QAFIDHDGLQCGYCTPGQICSALGMLKEVEAGWASSVTEDLNGPIVLDEDEVRERMSGNLCRCGAYANMVPAIIEVAS' A
#
# COMPACT_ATOMS: atom_id res chain seq x y z
N GLN A 1 -8.22 11.15 0.41
CA GLN A 1 -8.31 11.93 -0.84
C GLN A 1 -7.79 11.09 -2.00
N ALA A 2 -6.51 10.71 -2.04
CA ALA A 2 -5.91 9.91 -3.12
C ALA A 2 -6.71 8.67 -3.59
N PHE A 3 -7.27 7.85 -2.69
CA PHE A 3 -8.11 6.71 -3.08
C PHE A 3 -9.33 7.12 -3.93
N ILE A 4 -9.91 8.30 -3.70
CA ILE A 4 -11.00 8.85 -4.50
C ILE A 4 -10.46 9.31 -5.85
N ASP A 5 -9.33 10.04 -5.85
CA ASP A 5 -8.76 10.63 -7.05
C ASP A 5 -8.27 9.57 -8.07
N HIS A 6 -7.86 8.41 -7.57
CA HIS A 6 -7.42 7.27 -8.40
C HIS A 6 -8.49 6.23 -8.66
N ASP A 7 -9.73 6.41 -8.18
CA ASP A 7 -10.77 5.35 -8.24
C ASP A 7 -10.30 4.02 -7.58
N GLY A 8 -9.61 4.15 -6.45
CA GLY A 8 -9.04 3.06 -5.65
C GLY A 8 -10.05 2.32 -4.77
N LEU A 9 -11.35 2.46 -5.04
CA LEU A 9 -12.42 1.75 -4.32
C LEU A 9 -13.62 1.50 -5.24
N GLN A 10 -14.46 0.53 -4.87
CA GLN A 10 -15.73 0.27 -5.55
C GLN A 10 -16.85 0.10 -4.52
N CYS A 11 -17.11 -1.11 -4.04
CA CYS A 11 -18.19 -1.37 -3.07
C CYS A 11 -17.96 -0.71 -1.69
N GLY A 12 -16.75 -0.22 -1.44
CA GLY A 12 -16.37 0.45 -0.19
C GLY A 12 -16.13 -0.48 1.00
N TYR A 13 -16.51 -1.77 0.91
CA TYR A 13 -16.49 -2.68 2.07
C TYR A 13 -15.10 -2.87 2.68
N CYS A 14 -14.08 -3.06 1.85
CA CYS A 14 -12.70 -3.22 2.33
C CYS A 14 -11.98 -1.89 2.55
N THR A 15 -12.50 -0.78 2.04
CA THR A 15 -11.80 0.52 1.97
C THR A 15 -11.31 1.03 3.34
N PRO A 16 -12.08 0.92 4.44
CA PRO A 16 -11.56 1.31 5.76
C PRO A 16 -10.31 0.51 6.16
N GLY A 17 -10.30 -0.81 5.90
CA GLY A 17 -9.13 -1.67 6.16
C GLY A 17 -7.94 -1.27 5.30
N GLN A 18 -8.17 -1.04 3.99
CA GLN A 18 -7.14 -0.57 3.06
C GLN A 18 -6.48 0.74 3.54
N ILE A 19 -7.28 1.73 3.97
CA ILE A 19 -6.75 3.02 4.43
C ILE A 19 -5.94 2.86 5.73
N CYS A 20 -6.46 2.11 6.71
CA CYS A 20 -5.76 1.88 7.96
C CYS A 20 -4.44 1.13 7.76
N SER A 21 -4.44 0.08 6.92
CA SER A 21 -3.24 -0.68 6.63
C SER A 21 -2.24 0.10 5.78
N ALA A 22 -2.69 0.91 4.82
CA ALA A 22 -1.79 1.80 4.07
C ALA A 22 -1.05 2.77 5.02
N LEU A 23 -1.76 3.40 5.96
CA LEU A 23 -1.12 4.23 6.97
C LEU A 23 -0.18 3.44 7.91
N GLY A 24 -0.54 2.21 8.24
CA GLY A 24 0.31 1.30 9.01
C GLY A 24 1.62 0.98 8.28
N MET A 25 1.54 0.48 7.04
CA MET A 25 2.72 0.10 6.26
C MET A 25 3.63 1.29 5.94
N LEU A 26 3.10 2.51 5.74
CA LEU A 26 3.94 3.70 5.55
C LEU A 26 4.81 3.98 6.78
N LYS A 27 4.29 3.76 7.99
CA LYS A 27 5.08 3.88 9.23
C LYS A 27 6.09 2.76 9.38
N GLU A 28 5.76 1.55 8.94
CA GLU A 28 6.71 0.43 8.95
C GLU A 28 7.89 0.70 8.01
N VAL A 29 7.62 1.27 6.83
CA VAL A 29 8.66 1.72 5.88
C VAL A 29 9.50 2.84 6.49
N GLU A 30 8.88 3.85 7.11
CA GLU A 30 9.60 4.93 7.82
C GLU A 30 10.49 4.38 8.95
N ALA A 31 10.05 3.32 9.62
CA ALA A 31 10.82 2.62 10.65
C ALA A 31 11.90 1.67 10.10
N GLY A 32 12.04 1.54 8.77
CA GLY A 32 13.02 0.69 8.10
C GLY A 32 12.70 -0.81 8.15
N TRP A 33 11.44 -1.19 8.33
CA TRP A 33 11.05 -2.59 8.40
C TRP A 33 11.01 -3.21 7.00
N ALA A 34 11.79 -4.25 6.77
CA ALA A 34 11.78 -5.02 5.53
C ALA A 34 10.47 -5.80 5.34
N SER A 35 10.09 -6.04 4.08
CA SER A 35 9.03 -6.94 3.66
C SER A 35 9.62 -8.23 3.08
N SER A 36 8.77 -9.12 2.56
CA SER A 36 9.24 -10.34 1.89
C SER A 36 9.89 -10.09 0.52
N VAL A 37 9.69 -8.89 -0.06
CA VAL A 37 10.24 -8.50 -1.37
C VAL A 37 11.40 -7.51 -1.26
N THR A 38 11.84 -7.15 -0.04
CA THR A 38 13.00 -6.27 0.16
C THR A 38 14.30 -6.98 -0.26
N GLU A 39 15.03 -6.41 -1.23
CA GLU A 39 16.27 -6.99 -1.75
C GLU A 39 17.46 -6.89 -0.77
N ASP A 40 17.71 -5.68 -0.23
CA ASP A 40 18.81 -5.43 0.71
C ASP A 40 18.29 -5.15 2.12
N LEU A 41 18.49 -6.12 3.01
CA LEU A 41 18.08 -6.02 4.42
C LEU A 41 18.96 -5.07 5.27
N ASN A 42 20.08 -4.59 4.72
CA ASN A 42 20.98 -3.65 5.40
C ASN A 42 20.91 -2.23 4.79
N GLY A 43 20.18 -2.07 3.68
CA GLY A 43 20.01 -0.82 2.95
C GLY A 43 18.75 -0.06 3.37
N PRO A 44 18.54 1.15 2.81
CA PRO A 44 17.27 1.85 2.96
C PRO A 44 16.14 1.09 2.26
N ILE A 45 14.94 1.11 2.85
CA ILE A 45 13.74 0.56 2.20
C ILE A 45 13.34 1.49 1.06
N VAL A 46 13.31 0.97 -0.15
CA VAL A 46 12.76 1.65 -1.34
C VAL A 46 11.31 1.24 -1.48
N LEU A 47 10.37 2.17 -1.33
CA LEU A 47 8.94 1.87 -1.44
C LEU A 47 8.45 2.02 -2.90
N ASP A 48 8.61 0.95 -3.68
CA ASP A 48 8.07 0.85 -5.04
C ASP A 48 6.71 0.11 -5.10
N GLU A 49 6.18 -0.11 -6.30
CA GLU A 49 4.90 -0.81 -6.47
C GLU A 49 4.90 -2.24 -5.90
N ASP A 50 6.01 -2.96 -6.01
CA ASP A 50 6.09 -4.36 -5.55
C ASP A 50 6.11 -4.41 -4.02
N GLU A 51 6.84 -3.49 -3.38
CA GLU A 51 6.81 -3.30 -1.93
C GLU A 51 5.42 -2.90 -1.42
N VAL A 52 4.74 -1.97 -2.08
CA VAL A 52 3.36 -1.59 -1.70
C VAL A 52 2.42 -2.78 -1.86
N ARG A 53 2.50 -3.54 -2.97
CA ARG A 53 1.64 -4.71 -3.21
C ARG A 53 1.82 -5.79 -2.15
N GLU A 54 3.07 -6.10 -1.81
CA GLU A 54 3.38 -7.10 -0.79
C GLU A 54 2.84 -6.68 0.58
N ARG A 55 3.13 -5.44 1.00
CA ARG A 55 2.70 -4.92 2.31
C ARG A 55 1.19 -4.80 2.43
N MET A 56 0.49 -4.56 1.32
CA MET A 56 -0.96 -4.47 1.27
C MET A 56 -1.67 -5.82 1.04
N SER A 57 -0.94 -6.91 0.79
CA SER A 57 -1.48 -8.23 0.46
C SER A 57 -2.41 -8.83 1.53
N GLY A 58 -2.25 -8.39 2.79
CA GLY A 58 -3.13 -8.76 3.91
C GLY A 58 -4.55 -8.17 3.83
N ASN A 59 -4.81 -7.23 2.92
CA ASN A 59 -6.10 -6.56 2.77
C ASN A 59 -6.79 -6.96 1.48
N LEU A 60 -7.72 -7.92 1.59
CA LEU A 60 -8.43 -8.45 0.43
C LEU A 60 -9.49 -7.47 -0.10
N CYS A 61 -9.42 -7.17 -1.39
CA CYS A 61 -10.42 -6.46 -2.17
C CYS A 61 -11.05 -7.41 -3.20
N ARG A 62 -12.31 -7.81 -2.98
CA ARG A 62 -13.03 -8.68 -3.93
C ARG A 62 -13.43 -7.97 -5.22
N CYS A 63 -13.59 -6.65 -5.17
CA CYS A 63 -13.85 -5.80 -6.33
C CYS A 63 -12.64 -5.69 -7.28
N GLY A 64 -11.43 -5.99 -6.81
CA GLY A 64 -10.22 -5.93 -7.63
C GLY A 64 -9.69 -4.52 -7.89
N ALA A 65 -9.93 -3.55 -7.00
CA ALA A 65 -9.47 -2.17 -7.15
C ALA A 65 -7.95 -1.97 -6.92
N TYR A 66 -7.17 -3.05 -6.87
CA TYR A 66 -5.74 -3.02 -6.51
C TYR A 66 -4.91 -2.14 -7.44
N ALA A 67 -5.13 -2.27 -8.76
CA ALA A 67 -4.40 -1.52 -9.78
C ALA A 67 -4.56 0.00 -9.63
N ASN A 68 -5.62 0.45 -8.96
CA ASN A 68 -5.93 1.86 -8.72
C ASN A 68 -5.51 2.32 -7.32
N MET A 69 -5.63 1.47 -6.30
CA MET A 69 -5.25 1.89 -4.93
C MET A 69 -3.72 1.88 -4.71
N VAL A 70 -2.96 1.03 -5.40
CA VAL A 70 -1.48 1.03 -5.31
C VAL A 70 -0.89 2.38 -5.74
N PRO A 71 -1.20 2.94 -6.93
CA PRO A 71 -0.69 4.27 -7.29
C PRO A 71 -1.21 5.38 -6.38
N ALA A 72 -2.42 5.27 -5.82
CA ALA A 72 -2.90 6.21 -4.79
C ALA A 72 -2.06 6.18 -3.50
N ILE A 73 -1.56 5.01 -3.08
CA ILE A 73 -0.67 4.90 -1.92
C ILE A 73 0.70 5.52 -2.24
N ILE A 74 1.24 5.26 -3.43
CA ILE A 74 2.52 5.82 -3.88
C ILE A 74 2.48 7.35 -3.95
N GLU A 75 1.38 7.93 -4.45
CA GLU A 75 1.20 9.39 -4.46
C GLU A 75 1.33 9.99 -3.07
N VAL A 76 0.72 9.35 -2.06
CA VAL A 76 0.76 9.84 -0.67
C VAL A 76 2.13 9.64 -0.01
N ALA A 77 2.90 8.64 -0.46
CA ALA A 77 4.24 8.37 0.05
C ALA A 77 5.32 9.32 -0.51
N SER A 78 5.02 10.03 -1.60
CA SER A 78 5.91 10.96 -2.30
C SER A 78 5.93 12.35 -1.66
#